data_AF-A0A7S9GW78-F1
#
_entry.id   AF-A0A7S9GW78-F1
#
_cell.length_a   1.000
_cell.length_b   1.000
_cell.length_c   1.000
_cell.angle_alpha   90.00
_cell.angle_beta   90.00
_cell.angle_gamma   90.00
#
_symmetry.space_group_name_H-M   'P 1'
#
loop_
_entity.id
_entity.type
_entity.pdbx_description
1 polymer ?
#
loop_
_entity_poly.entity_id
_entity_poly.type
_entity_poly.pdbx_seq_one_letter_code
_entity_poly.pdbx_strand_id
1 'polypeptide(L)' 'MTAKSKAAPPLVLCRQCLRYVFEGTAVCPHCSGDARQIGDRYRDGGYLAIEAMQRIDRLRDAAD' A
#
# COMPACT_ATOMS: atom_id res chain seq x y z
N MET A 1 23.75 -29.36 -9.96
CA MET A 1 23.25 -28.06 -10.44
C MET A 1 22.19 -27.57 -9.46
N THR A 2 22.53 -26.66 -8.56
CA THR A 2 21.58 -26.08 -7.60
C THR A 2 20.73 -25.05 -8.32
N ALA A 3 19.45 -25.38 -8.56
CA ALA A 3 18.48 -24.43 -9.09
C ALA A 3 18.33 -23.29 -8.07
N LYS A 4 18.92 -22.13 -8.38
CA LYS A 4 18.77 -20.90 -7.62
C LYS A 4 17.30 -20.49 -7.79
N SER A 5 16.46 -20.82 -6.81
CA SER A 5 15.05 -20.44 -6.80
C SER A 5 14.96 -18.93 -6.98
N LYS A 6 14.65 -18.48 -8.20
CA LYS A 6 14.29 -17.08 -8.44
C LYS A 6 12.97 -16.88 -7.70
N ALA A 7 13.04 -16.31 -6.51
CA ALA A 7 11.85 -15.93 -5.77
C ALA A 7 10.95 -15.15 -6.72
N ALA A 8 9.69 -15.60 -6.86
CA ALA A 8 8.73 -14.89 -7.68
C ALA A 8 8.64 -13.45 -7.16
N PRO A 9 8.64 -12.43 -8.05
CA PRO A 9 8.53 -11.05 -7.63
C PRO A 9 7.24 -10.84 -6.82
N PRO A 10 7.29 -10.06 -5.74
CA PRO A 10 6.14 -9.87 -4.86
C PRO A 10 4.99 -9.19 -5.62
N LEU A 11 3.77 -9.54 -5.23
CA LEU A 11 2.56 -8.93 -5.76
C LEU A 11 2.14 -7.74 -4.88
N VAL A 12 1.76 -6.65 -5.51
CA VAL A 12 1.24 -5.44 -4.87
C VAL A 12 -0.19 -5.16 -5.34
N LEU A 13 -1.00 -4.55 -4.49
CA LEU A 13 -2.40 -4.24 -4.82
C LEU A 13 -2.48 -2.92 -5.61
N CYS A 14 -3.02 -2.96 -6.83
CA CYS A 14 -3.44 -1.74 -7.53
C CYS A 14 -4.62 -1.13 -6.78
N ARG A 15 -4.43 0.08 -6.24
CA ARG A 15 -5.42 0.74 -5.39
C ARG A 15 -6.56 1.42 -6.16
N GLN A 16 -6.52 1.43 -7.51
CA GLN A 16 -7.63 1.91 -8.34
C GLN A 16 -8.65 0.81 -8.64
N CYS A 17 -8.20 -0.35 -9.12
CA CYS A 17 -9.10 -1.44 -9.52
C CYS A 17 -9.06 -2.64 -8.56
N LEU A 18 -8.33 -2.54 -7.45
CA LEU A 18 -8.21 -3.53 -6.38
C LEU A 18 -7.75 -4.92 -6.87
N ARG A 19 -6.92 -4.96 -7.92
CA ARG A 19 -6.30 -6.19 -8.42
C ARG A 19 -4.81 -6.24 -8.12
N TYR A 20 -4.29 -7.44 -7.92
CA TYR A 20 -2.87 -7.66 -7.68
C TYR A 20 -2.06 -7.57 -8.99
N VAL A 21 -0.93 -6.89 -8.93
CA VAL A 21 0.04 -6.72 -10.02
C VAL A 21 1.45 -6.96 -9.50
N PHE A 22 2.41 -7.23 -10.37
CA PHE A 22 3.81 -7.38 -9.93
C PHE A 22 4.38 -6.05 -9.44
N GLU A 23 5.19 -6.10 -8.38
CA GLU A 23 5.96 -4.94 -7.91
C GLU A 23 6.80 -4.36 -9.05
N GLY A 24 6.86 -3.02 -9.16
CA GLY A 24 7.57 -2.31 -10.23
C GLY A 24 6.76 -2.11 -11.52
N THR A 25 5.54 -2.65 -11.62
CA THR A 25 4.62 -2.37 -12.74
C THR A 25 4.29 -0.87 -12.79
N ALA A 26 4.58 -0.20 -13.91
CA ALA A 26 4.31 1.24 -14.06
C ALA A 26 2.83 1.53 -14.34
N VAL A 27 2.19 0.72 -15.19
CA VAL A 27 0.80 0.87 -15.60
C VAL A 27 0.05 -0.42 -15.31
N CYS A 28 -1.08 -0.34 -14.59
CA CYS A 28 -1.88 -1.51 -14.26
C CYS A 28 -2.47 -2.14 -15.53
N PRO A 29 -2.25 -3.45 -15.79
CA PRO A 29 -2.80 -4.13 -16.97
C PRO A 29 -4.32 -4.33 -16.91
N HIS A 30 -4.95 -4.08 -15.76
CA HIS A 30 -6.39 -4.27 -15.58
C HIS A 30 -7.21 -3.01 -15.77
N CYS A 31 -6.69 -1.85 -15.35
CA CYS A 31 -7.42 -0.58 -15.44
C CYS A 31 -6.67 0.51 -16.21
N SER A 32 -5.49 0.21 -16.77
CA SER A 32 -4.61 1.17 -17.45
C SER A 32 -4.17 2.38 -16.60
N GLY A 33 -4.41 2.34 -15.29
CA GLY A 33 -4.02 3.39 -14.36
C GLY A 33 -2.55 3.33 -13.96
N ASP A 34 -2.00 4.47 -13.52
CA ASP A 34 -0.65 4.55 -12.97
C ASP A 34 -0.58 3.79 -11.64
N ALA A 35 0.17 2.69 -11.64
CA ALA A 35 0.33 1.82 -10.48
C ALA A 35 1.40 2.35 -9.49
N ARG A 36 2.28 3.27 -9.91
CA ARG A 36 3.32 3.88 -9.05
C ARG A 36 2.73 4.97 -8.17
N GLN A 37 1.79 5.75 -8.69
CA GLN A 37 1.25 6.94 -8.02
C GLN A 37 0.54 6.65 -6.68
N ILE A 38 0.24 5.38 -6.37
CA ILE A 38 -0.55 5.01 -5.20
C ILE A 38 0.26 4.30 -4.11
N GLY A 39 1.48 3.85 -4.39
CA GLY A 39 2.38 3.33 -3.34
C GLY A 39 2.79 4.43 -2.36
N ASP A 40 3.16 5.59 -2.88
CA ASP A 40 3.65 6.72 -2.09
C ASP A 40 2.52 7.41 -1.30
N ARG A 41 1.36 7.67 -1.94
CA ARG A 41 0.19 8.26 -1.25
C ARG A 41 -0.32 7.42 -0.08
N TYR A 42 -0.27 6.09 -0.16
CA TYR A 42 -0.73 5.23 0.93
C TYR A 42 0.25 5.21 2.10
N ARG A 43 1.55 5.33 1.83
CA ARG A 43 2.57 5.42 2.88
C ARG A 43 2.39 6.71 3.68
N ASP A 44 2.20 7.83 3.00
CA ASP A 44 2.03 9.13 3.65
C ASP A 44 0.65 9.27 4.32
N GLY A 45 -0.42 8.85 3.63
CA GLY A 45 -1.78 8.89 4.19
C GLY A 45 -1.98 7.93 5.36
N GLY A 46 -1.30 6.78 5.35
CA GLY A 46 -1.35 5.81 6.45
C GLY A 46 -0.78 6.36 7.75
N TYR A 47 0.31 7.13 7.69
CA TYR A 47 0.90 7.78 8.85
C TYR A 47 -0.06 8.79 9.49
N LEU A 48 -0.67 9.65 8.68
CA LEU A 48 -1.64 10.65 9.15
C LEU A 48 -2.89 10.02 9.77
N ALA A 49 -3.37 8.90 9.21
CA ALA A 49 -4.50 8.18 9.78
C ALA A 49 -4.18 7.58 11.16
N ILE A 50 -2.99 7.00 11.34
CA ILE A 50 -2.53 6.46 12.62
C ILE A 50 -2.40 7.58 13.66
N GLU A 51 -1.80 8.71 13.27
CA GLU A 51 -1.66 9.87 14.17
C GLU A 51 -3.02 10.43 14.60
N ALA A 52 -3.97 10.52 13.67
CA ALA A 52 -5.33 10.96 13.97
C ALA A 52 -6.05 10.02 14.96
N MET A 53 -5.94 8.69 14.76
CA MET A 53 -6.53 7.71 15.68
C MET A 53 -5.93 7.80 17.08
N GLN A 54 -4.60 7.88 17.18
CA GLN A 54 -3.92 8.04 18.47
C GLN A 54 -4.32 9.32 19.19
N ARG A 55 -4.59 10.39 18.44
CA ARG A 55 -5.05 11.66 19.02
C ARG A 55 -6.48 11.55 19.55
N ILE A 56 -7.37 10.86 18.85
CA ILE A 56 -8.75 10.60 19.29
C ILE A 56 -8.74 9.79 20.59
N ASP A 57 -7.94 8.71 20.66
CA ASP A 57 -7.84 7.87 21.86
C ASP A 57 -7.36 8.68 23.08
N ARG A 58 -6.32 9.51 22.92
CA ARG A 58 -5.84 10.38 24.02
C ARG A 58 -6.90 11.37 24.51
N LEU A 59 -7.70 11.93 23.60
CA LEU A 59 -8.75 12.87 23.96
C LEU A 59 -9.91 12.17 24.67
N ARG A 60 -10.22 10.93 24.28
CA ARG A 60 -11.22 10.10 24.96
C ARG A 60 -10.77 9.80 26.39
N ASP A 61 -9.55 9.29 26.55
CA ASP A 61 -9.03 8.87 27.85
C ASP A 61 -8.82 10.07 28.82
N ALA A 62 -8.71 11.30 28.32
CA ALA A 62 -8.63 12.53 29.12
C ALA A 62 -10.01 13.13 29.48
N ALA A 63 -11.08 12.64 28.87
CA ALA A 63 -12.45 13.09 29.11
C ALA A 63 -13.18 12.22 30.16
N ASP A 64 -12.60 11.07 30.51
CA ASP A 64 -13.01 10.18 31.60
C ASP A 64 -12.31 10.56 32.92
#